data_AF-A0A0L0HVM5-F1
#
_entry.id   AF-A0A0L0HVM5-F1
#
_cell.length_a   1.000
_cell.length_b   1.000
_cell.length_c   1.000
_cell.angle_alpha   90.00
_cell.angle_beta   90.00
_cell.angle_gamma   90.00
#
_symmetry.space_group_name_H-M   'P 1'
#
loop_
_entity.id
_entity.type
_entity.pdbx_description
1 polymer ?
#
loop_
_entity_poly.entity_id
_entity_poly.type
_entity_poly.pdbx_seq_one_letter_code
_entity_poly.pdbx_strand_id
1 'polypeptide(L)'
;MATPLHKQASPEVVTPFGPFLDISSWNPVVLGAVLGLIVLVLVKSLTRGQSKVPQSPKKPQSPQSVTSSAPVGMMTTDSGPTQPPGDKEFTAAELARYDGTNAELPVYLAVKGTVFDVTKNRDMYSPGKGYHVFAGKDASQALGKSSLKPEECVPDYSSLTAEEMETLNKWEAHYKKKYNIVGKVVD
;
A
#
# COMPACT_ATOMS: atom_id res chain seq x y z
N MET A 1 -63.54 43.41 -0.30
CA MET A 1 -62.31 42.98 -0.99
C MET A 1 -61.13 43.61 -0.24
N ALA A 2 -60.21 42.81 0.27
CA ALA A 2 -58.95 43.28 0.86
C ALA A 2 -57.92 42.13 0.79
N THR A 3 -56.77 42.37 0.19
CA THR A 3 -55.75 41.35 -0.12
C THR A 3 -54.73 41.28 1.01
N PRO A 4 -54.36 40.10 1.54
CA PRO A 4 -53.39 40.00 2.62
C PRO A 4 -51.94 40.22 2.14
N LEU A 5 -51.12 40.76 3.05
CA LEU A 5 -49.75 41.19 2.84
C LEU A 5 -48.79 40.02 2.56
N HIS A 6 -47.97 40.14 1.53
CA HIS A 6 -47.02 39.12 1.09
C HIS A 6 -45.88 38.96 2.10
N LYS A 7 -45.81 37.82 2.80
CA LYS A 7 -44.74 37.52 3.75
C LYS A 7 -43.52 37.00 2.99
N GLN A 8 -42.50 37.84 2.86
CA GLN A 8 -41.24 37.50 2.19
C GLN A 8 -40.55 36.30 2.86
N ALA A 9 -40.31 35.24 2.10
CA ALA A 9 -39.61 34.05 2.57
C ALA A 9 -38.09 34.22 2.46
N SER A 10 -37.35 33.76 3.47
CA SER A 10 -35.89 33.63 3.40
C SER A 10 -35.49 32.48 2.45
N PRO A 11 -34.33 32.56 1.78
CA PRO A 11 -33.83 31.43 0.99
C PRO A 11 -33.38 30.29 1.92
N GLU A 12 -34.00 29.12 1.78
CA GLU A 12 -33.50 27.90 2.42
C GLU A 12 -32.19 27.46 1.75
N VAL A 13 -31.11 27.43 2.51
CA VAL A 13 -29.85 26.83 2.08
C VAL A 13 -29.99 25.31 2.15
N VAL A 14 -30.30 24.70 1.01
CA VAL A 14 -30.28 23.24 0.87
C VAL A 14 -28.84 22.75 1.02
N THR A 15 -28.51 22.19 2.19
CA THR A 15 -27.24 21.51 2.42
C THR A 15 -27.25 20.14 1.75
N PRO A 16 -26.29 19.81 0.86
CA PRO A 16 -26.34 18.58 0.06
C PRO A 16 -25.85 17.32 0.80
N PHE A 17 -25.69 17.37 2.13
CA PHE A 17 -25.17 16.27 2.93
C PHE A 17 -26.22 15.75 3.90
N GLY A 18 -26.74 14.55 3.61
CA GLY A 18 -27.62 13.80 4.49
C GLY A 18 -26.93 13.28 5.76
N PRO A 19 -27.69 12.69 6.69
CA PRO A 19 -27.25 12.45 8.06
C PRO A 19 -26.41 11.18 8.21
N PHE A 20 -25.16 11.22 7.76
CA PHE A 20 -24.14 10.24 8.13
C PHE A 20 -22.84 10.96 8.51
N LEU A 21 -22.39 10.74 9.74
CA LEU A 21 -21.25 11.37 10.46
C LEU A 21 -21.60 12.50 11.45
N ASP A 22 -22.65 12.32 12.26
CA ASP A 22 -22.71 13.02 13.56
C ASP A 22 -21.82 12.29 14.59
N ILE A 23 -20.64 12.88 14.85
CA ILE A 23 -19.63 12.35 15.78
C ILE A 23 -20.01 12.64 17.25
N SER A 24 -21.06 13.44 17.51
CA SER A 24 -21.56 13.78 18.85
C SER A 24 -22.26 12.61 19.57
N SER A 25 -22.50 11.48 18.89
CA SER A 25 -23.18 10.31 19.46
C SER A 25 -22.25 9.29 20.15
N TRP A 26 -20.93 9.53 20.18
CA TRP A 26 -19.99 8.60 20.81
C TRP A 26 -19.93 8.76 22.34
N ASN A 27 -20.16 7.65 23.06
CA ASN A 27 -20.11 7.58 24.51
C ASN A 27 -18.69 7.96 25.03
N PRO A 28 -18.54 8.90 25.98
CA PRO A 28 -17.23 9.34 26.49
C PRO A 28 -16.36 8.20 27.05
N VAL A 29 -16.97 7.10 27.51
CA VAL A 29 -16.24 5.89 27.93
C VAL A 29 -15.45 5.25 26.78
N VAL A 30 -16.00 5.25 25.56
CA VAL A 30 -15.36 4.70 24.37
C VAL A 30 -14.22 5.60 23.90
N LEU A 31 -14.40 6.92 23.94
CA LEU A 31 -13.37 7.88 23.57
C LEU A 31 -12.16 7.84 24.53
N GLY A 32 -12.42 7.68 25.84
CA GLY A 32 -11.37 7.53 26.86
C GLY A 32 -10.55 6.25 26.72
N ALA A 33 -11.17 5.12 26.33
CA ALA A 33 -10.49 3.85 26.17
C ALA A 33 -9.44 3.87 25.03
N VAL A 34 -9.75 4.54 23.90
CA VAL A 34 -8.84 4.64 22.76
C VAL A 34 -7.61 5.51 23.10
N LEU A 35 -7.80 6.64 23.80
CA LEU A 35 -6.70 7.52 24.20
C LEU A 35 -5.82 6.90 25.30
N GLY A 36 -6.42 6.19 26.26
CA GLY A 36 -5.68 5.55 27.36
C GLY A 36 -4.69 4.48 26.89
N LEU A 37 -5.06 3.67 25.89
CA LEU A 37 -4.17 2.65 25.32
C LEU A 37 -2.96 3.27 24.60
N ILE A 38 -3.14 4.38 23.89
CA ILE A 38 -2.06 5.07 23.18
C ILE A 38 -1.00 5.59 24.16
N VAL A 39 -1.42 6.20 25.28
CA VAL A 39 -0.50 6.68 26.32
C VAL A 39 0.23 5.53 27.02
N LEU A 40 -0.44 4.41 27.30
CA LEU A 40 0.17 3.24 27.94
C LEU A 40 1.30 2.62 27.09
N VAL A 41 1.12 2.58 25.76
CA VAL A 41 2.12 2.08 24.81
C VAL A 41 3.33 3.02 24.76
N LEU A 42 3.12 4.34 24.76
CA LEU A 42 4.21 5.33 24.77
C LEU A 42 5.06 5.26 26.05
N VAL A 43 4.45 5.14 27.23
CA VAL A 43 5.18 5.08 28.51
C VAL A 43 5.99 3.77 28.65
N LYS A 44 5.44 2.62 28.19
CA LYS A 44 6.17 1.33 28.20
C LYS A 44 7.34 1.29 27.20
N SER A 45 7.30 2.07 26.13
CA SER A 45 8.41 2.18 25.17
C SER A 45 9.59 2.99 25.73
N LEU A 46 9.33 4.01 26.56
CA LEU A 46 10.35 4.93 27.06
C LEU A 46 11.16 4.42 28.26
N THR A 47 10.73 3.32 28.91
CA THR A 47 11.35 2.81 30.15
C THR A 47 12.25 1.59 29.96
N ARG A 48 12.36 1.03 28.75
CA ARG A 48 13.35 -0.01 28.42
C ARG A 48 14.67 0.62 27.94
N GLY A 49 15.44 1.18 28.89
CA GLY A 49 16.75 1.75 28.63
C GLY A 49 17.84 1.27 29.61
N GLN A 50 19.01 0.94 29.05
CA GLN A 50 20.30 0.58 29.69
C GLN A 50 20.44 -0.85 30.25
N SER A 51 21.61 -1.52 30.17
CA SER A 51 22.97 -1.16 29.66
C SER A 51 23.37 -2.04 28.43
N LYS A 52 24.61 -2.25 27.93
CA LYS A 52 26.02 -1.86 28.24
C LYS A 52 26.84 -2.01 26.92
N VAL A 53 27.48 -1.00 26.33
CA VAL A 53 28.87 -0.48 26.54
C VAL A 53 29.99 -1.53 26.24
N PRO A 54 31.05 -1.27 25.40
CA PRO A 54 31.24 -0.25 24.34
C PRO A 54 32.09 -0.61 23.05
N GLN A 55 32.01 0.24 21.98
CA GLN A 55 33.07 0.64 21.00
C GLN A 55 33.73 -0.41 20.03
N SER A 56 34.20 -0.14 18.78
CA SER A 56 34.17 0.98 17.77
C SER A 56 34.86 0.49 16.45
N PRO A 57 34.97 1.21 15.29
CA PRO A 57 34.17 2.31 14.70
C PRO A 57 33.88 2.24 13.16
N LYS A 58 33.02 3.17 12.67
CA LYS A 58 32.71 3.63 11.26
C LYS A 58 31.46 3.01 10.59
N LYS A 59 30.23 3.56 10.64
CA LYS A 59 29.65 4.91 10.28
C LYS A 59 29.06 4.93 8.84
N PRO A 60 27.85 5.46 8.56
CA PRO A 60 26.68 5.75 9.43
C PRO A 60 25.35 5.12 8.92
N GLN A 61 24.54 4.52 9.81
CA GLN A 61 23.12 4.24 9.54
C GLN A 61 22.25 5.16 10.39
N SER A 62 21.52 6.08 9.75
CA SER A 62 20.44 6.84 10.39
C SER A 62 19.13 6.03 10.29
N PRO A 63 18.39 5.85 11.39
CA PRO A 63 17.20 4.99 11.41
C PRO A 63 15.91 5.80 11.19
N GLN A 64 15.19 5.53 10.09
CA GLN A 64 13.78 5.87 9.92
C GLN A 64 13.11 4.70 9.16
N SER A 65 12.19 3.99 9.81
CA SER A 65 10.74 4.27 9.78
C SER A 65 10.13 4.03 8.39
N VAL A 66 9.40 2.93 8.23
CA VAL A 66 7.94 2.96 8.22
C VAL A 66 7.38 1.57 8.52
N THR A 67 6.43 1.50 9.44
CA THR A 67 5.51 0.37 9.56
C THR A 67 4.72 0.26 8.25
N SER A 68 4.86 -0.84 7.51
CA SER A 68 4.10 -1.08 6.29
C SER A 68 2.65 -1.50 6.58
N SER A 69 1.94 -0.70 7.39
CA SER A 69 0.49 -0.64 7.32
C SER A 69 0.12 0.08 6.03
N ALA A 70 -0.20 -0.70 4.98
CA ALA A 70 -0.68 -0.14 3.72
C ALA A 70 -1.88 0.78 4.01
N PRO A 71 -1.83 2.08 3.64
CA PRO A 71 -2.93 2.99 3.91
C PRO A 71 -4.11 2.63 3.00
N VAL A 72 -5.16 2.07 3.60
CA VAL A 72 -6.44 1.87 2.92
C VAL A 72 -7.16 3.22 2.85
N GLY A 73 -6.92 3.96 1.75
CA GLY A 73 -7.56 5.22 1.41
C GLY A 73 -6.80 5.93 0.29
N MET A 74 -7.41 6.51 -0.74
CA MET A 74 -8.84 6.69 -1.05
C MET A 74 -9.07 6.60 -2.57
N MET A 75 -10.33 6.40 -2.99
CA MET A 75 -10.87 6.70 -4.34
C MET A 75 -10.03 6.31 -5.58
N THR A 76 -10.02 5.03 -5.93
CA THR A 76 -9.98 4.64 -7.36
C THR A 76 -11.15 3.71 -7.65
N THR A 77 -11.81 3.92 -8.79
CA THR A 77 -12.99 3.15 -9.20
C THR A 77 -12.66 1.66 -9.27
N ASP A 78 -13.58 0.83 -8.79
CA ASP A 78 -13.48 -0.62 -8.94
C ASP A 78 -13.44 -0.96 -10.44
N SER A 79 -12.26 -1.35 -10.89
CA SER A 79 -11.94 -1.64 -12.27
C SER A 79 -10.85 -2.68 -12.23
N GLY A 80 -11.27 -3.91 -11.90
CA GLY A 80 -10.44 -5.12 -11.90
C GLY A 80 -9.82 -5.40 -13.27
N PRO A 81 -9.20 -6.58 -13.46
CA PRO A 81 -8.52 -6.92 -14.71
C PRO A 81 -9.46 -6.70 -15.91
N THR A 82 -9.08 -5.75 -16.78
CA THR A 82 -9.92 -5.24 -17.88
C THR A 82 -9.52 -5.86 -19.22
N GLN A 83 -8.38 -6.54 -19.24
CA GLN A 83 -7.84 -7.27 -20.38
C GLN A 83 -7.76 -8.75 -20.03
N PRO A 84 -7.91 -9.68 -21.00
CA PRO A 84 -7.62 -11.08 -20.78
C PRO A 84 -6.14 -11.25 -20.35
N PRO A 85 -5.79 -12.32 -19.61
CA PRO A 85 -4.40 -12.62 -19.30
C PRO A 85 -3.56 -12.70 -20.59
N GLY A 86 -2.47 -11.94 -20.63
CA GLY A 86 -1.52 -12.02 -21.74
C GLY A 86 -0.61 -13.23 -21.60
N ASP A 87 -0.33 -13.90 -22.72
CA ASP A 87 0.62 -15.03 -22.80
C ASP A 87 2.07 -14.59 -23.06
N LYS A 88 2.38 -13.29 -22.90
CA LYS A 88 3.69 -12.76 -23.28
C LYS A 88 4.79 -13.30 -22.38
N GLU A 89 5.87 -13.76 -22.99
CA GLU A 89 7.08 -14.14 -22.28
C GLU A 89 7.98 -12.90 -22.08
N PHE A 90 8.61 -12.84 -20.90
CA PHE A 90 9.54 -11.80 -20.48
C PHE A 90 10.76 -12.45 -19.84
N THR A 91 11.95 -12.11 -20.29
CA THR A 91 13.18 -12.37 -19.52
C THR A 91 13.31 -11.38 -18.36
N ALA A 92 14.09 -11.70 -17.33
CA ALA A 92 14.36 -10.76 -16.23
C ALA A 92 14.95 -9.43 -16.72
N ALA A 93 15.80 -9.47 -17.76
CA ALA A 93 16.41 -8.30 -18.39
C ALA A 93 15.43 -7.44 -19.22
N GLU A 94 14.36 -8.03 -19.76
CA GLU A 94 13.28 -7.27 -20.40
C GLU A 94 12.33 -6.67 -19.38
N LEU A 95 11.98 -7.42 -18.31
CA LEU A 95 11.13 -6.93 -17.24
C LEU A 95 11.73 -5.69 -16.58
N ALA A 96 13.06 -5.66 -16.39
CA ALA A 96 13.80 -4.54 -15.82
C ALA A 96 13.64 -3.20 -16.58
N ARG A 97 13.15 -3.21 -17.83
CA ARG A 97 12.87 -1.99 -18.61
C ARG A 97 11.56 -1.29 -18.19
N TYR A 98 10.72 -1.96 -17.40
CA TYR A 98 9.40 -1.53 -16.96
C TYR A 98 9.39 -1.16 -15.46
N ASP A 99 10.48 -0.57 -14.98
CA ASP A 99 10.70 -0.14 -13.59
C ASP A 99 9.99 1.18 -13.21
N GLY A 100 9.31 1.81 -14.17
CA GLY A 100 8.63 3.09 -13.98
C GLY A 100 9.54 4.32 -13.97
N THR A 101 10.82 4.20 -14.30
CA THR A 101 11.70 5.36 -14.54
C THR A 101 11.28 6.15 -15.78
N ASN A 102 10.89 5.46 -16.86
CA ASN A 102 10.37 6.09 -18.06
C ASN A 102 8.86 6.36 -17.93
N ALA A 103 8.48 7.63 -18.00
CA ALA A 103 7.08 8.07 -17.94
C ALA A 103 6.21 7.55 -19.11
N GLU A 104 6.81 7.19 -20.24
CA GLU A 104 6.10 6.68 -21.43
C GLU A 104 5.87 5.16 -21.41
N LEU A 105 6.60 4.41 -20.57
CA LEU A 105 6.48 2.95 -20.47
C LEU A 105 5.54 2.53 -19.34
N PRO A 106 4.77 1.43 -19.51
CA PRO A 106 4.01 0.85 -18.40
C PRO A 106 4.94 0.35 -17.29
N VAL A 107 4.40 0.19 -16.09
CA VAL A 107 5.13 -0.32 -14.93
C VAL A 107 4.69 -1.75 -14.66
N TYR A 108 5.64 -2.68 -14.73
CA TYR A 108 5.39 -4.11 -14.52
C TYR A 108 6.11 -4.61 -13.28
N LEU A 109 5.56 -5.65 -12.65
CA LEU A 109 6.26 -6.44 -11.64
C LEU A 109 5.87 -7.91 -11.79
N ALA A 110 6.72 -8.83 -11.33
CA ALA A 110 6.43 -10.24 -11.30
C ALA A 110 6.19 -10.76 -9.86
N VAL A 111 5.24 -11.67 -9.72
CA VAL A 111 4.99 -12.44 -8.50
C VAL A 111 4.80 -13.90 -8.90
N LYS A 112 5.63 -14.79 -8.35
CA LYS A 112 5.75 -16.21 -8.69
C LYS A 112 5.85 -16.43 -10.20
N GLY A 113 6.71 -15.66 -10.87
CA GLY A 113 6.87 -15.68 -12.32
C GLY A 113 5.66 -15.19 -13.12
N THR A 114 4.56 -14.72 -12.51
CA THR A 114 3.44 -14.09 -13.23
C THR A 114 3.65 -12.58 -13.29
N VAL A 115 3.61 -11.97 -14.47
CA VAL A 115 3.83 -10.53 -14.67
C VAL A 115 2.51 -9.76 -14.63
N PHE A 116 2.44 -8.72 -13.80
CA PHE A 116 1.27 -7.87 -13.58
C PHE A 116 1.53 -6.43 -14.05
N ASP A 117 0.51 -5.82 -14.67
CA ASP A 117 0.51 -4.39 -15.00
C ASP A 117 0.03 -3.53 -13.83
N VAL A 118 0.97 -2.86 -13.17
CA VAL A 118 0.71 -1.95 -12.05
C VAL A 118 0.68 -0.48 -12.45
N THR A 119 0.66 -0.16 -13.76
CA THR A 119 0.58 1.22 -14.27
C THR A 119 -0.61 1.99 -13.72
N LYS A 120 -1.75 1.31 -13.47
CA LYS A 120 -2.94 1.86 -12.78
C LYS A 120 -2.63 2.49 -11.40
N ASN A 121 -1.51 2.12 -10.77
CA ASN A 121 -1.09 2.59 -9.46
C ASN A 121 0.37 3.10 -9.48
N ARG A 122 0.83 3.64 -10.62
CA ARG A 122 2.21 4.10 -10.85
C ARG A 122 2.78 4.95 -9.70
N ASP A 123 1.98 5.83 -9.09
CA ASP A 123 2.42 6.73 -8.01
C ASP A 123 3.05 6.03 -6.79
N MET A 124 2.82 4.72 -6.64
CA MET A 124 3.40 3.86 -5.62
C MET A 124 4.72 3.16 -6.05
N TYR A 125 4.92 2.96 -7.36
CA TYR A 125 6.03 2.22 -7.96
C TYR A 125 7.03 3.10 -8.73
N SER A 126 6.75 4.38 -8.93
CA SER A 126 7.68 5.36 -9.52
C SER A 126 8.96 5.55 -8.69
N PRO A 127 10.07 6.01 -9.29
CA PRO A 127 11.30 6.33 -8.57
C PRO A 127 11.09 7.20 -7.32
N GLY A 128 11.78 6.84 -6.23
CA GLY A 128 11.64 7.51 -4.93
C GLY A 128 10.39 7.15 -4.12
N LYS A 129 9.61 6.15 -4.55
CA LYS A 129 8.43 5.63 -3.83
C LYS A 129 8.72 4.30 -3.15
N GLY A 130 7.96 3.97 -2.11
CA GLY A 130 8.20 2.81 -1.24
C GLY A 130 8.17 1.45 -1.95
N TYR A 131 7.36 1.29 -3.00
CA TYR A 131 7.25 0.03 -3.74
C TYR A 131 8.04 0.02 -5.06
N HIS A 132 8.81 1.07 -5.36
CA HIS A 132 9.66 1.13 -6.56
C HIS A 132 10.68 -0.02 -6.62
N VAL A 133 11.11 -0.53 -5.47
CA VAL A 133 12.02 -1.69 -5.36
C VAL A 133 11.49 -2.95 -6.07
N PHE A 134 10.17 -3.07 -6.23
CA PHE A 134 9.50 -4.19 -6.92
C PHE A 134 9.30 -3.96 -8.42
N ALA A 135 9.40 -2.71 -8.88
CA ALA A 135 9.15 -2.37 -10.27
C ALA A 135 10.25 -2.95 -11.18
N GLY A 136 9.84 -3.53 -12.31
CA GLY A 136 10.72 -4.19 -13.26
C GLY A 136 11.38 -5.48 -12.76
N LYS A 137 10.93 -6.08 -11.66
CA LYS A 137 11.56 -7.26 -11.05
C LYS A 137 10.54 -8.32 -10.63
N ASP A 138 11.02 -9.52 -10.35
CA ASP A 138 10.25 -10.50 -9.57
C ASP A 138 10.41 -10.20 -8.08
N ALA A 139 9.30 -9.93 -7.41
CA ALA A 139 9.24 -9.55 -6.00
C ALA A 139 8.81 -10.72 -5.10
N SER A 140 8.82 -11.97 -5.59
CA SER A 140 8.28 -13.14 -4.87
C SER A 140 8.85 -13.30 -3.47
N GLN A 141 10.18 -13.33 -3.33
CA GLN A 141 10.80 -13.52 -2.03
C GLN A 141 10.54 -12.33 -1.10
N ALA A 142 10.65 -11.10 -1.61
CA ALA A 142 10.38 -9.88 -0.85
C ALA A 142 8.92 -9.79 -0.35
N LEU A 143 7.93 -10.13 -1.19
CA LEU A 143 6.52 -10.14 -0.82
C LEU A 143 6.20 -11.22 0.21
N GLY A 144 6.81 -12.41 0.10
CA GLY A 144 6.69 -13.46 1.12
C GLY A 144 7.23 -13.02 2.48
N LYS A 145 8.43 -12.43 2.49
CA LYS A 145 9.09 -11.85 3.69
C LYS A 145 8.46 -10.54 4.18
N SER A 146 7.49 -9.96 3.44
CA SER A 146 6.97 -8.60 3.66
C SER A 146 8.06 -7.52 3.76
N SER A 147 9.09 -7.64 2.92
CA SER A 147 10.29 -6.80 2.90
C SER A 147 10.27 -5.81 1.74
N LEU A 148 10.82 -4.60 1.96
CA LEU A 148 11.00 -3.55 0.94
C LEU A 148 12.46 -3.42 0.50
N LYS A 149 13.28 -4.45 0.71
CA LYS A 149 14.70 -4.40 0.33
C LYS A 149 14.91 -4.83 -1.12
N PRO A 150 15.71 -4.09 -1.91
CA PRO A 150 15.97 -4.41 -3.31
C PRO A 150 16.78 -5.72 -3.48
N GLU A 151 17.52 -6.13 -2.44
CA GLU A 151 18.32 -7.38 -2.41
C GLU A 151 17.46 -8.65 -2.24
N GLU A 152 16.22 -8.51 -1.75
CA GLU A 152 15.27 -9.62 -1.58
C GLU A 152 14.24 -9.68 -2.73
N CYS A 153 14.35 -8.78 -3.70
CA CYS A 153 13.54 -8.78 -4.93
C CYS A 153 14.14 -9.75 -5.95
N VAL A 154 14.05 -11.04 -5.62
CA VAL A 154 14.55 -12.16 -6.43
C VAL A 154 13.43 -13.16 -6.76
N PRO A 155 13.50 -13.86 -7.91
CA PRO A 155 12.53 -14.86 -8.31
C PRO A 155 12.58 -16.14 -7.45
N ASP A 156 13.72 -16.45 -6.82
CA ASP A 156 13.78 -17.62 -5.92
C ASP A 156 13.05 -17.34 -4.60
N TYR A 157 11.88 -17.94 -4.46
CA TYR A 157 11.09 -17.99 -3.23
C TYR A 157 11.14 -19.37 -2.53
N SER A 158 12.02 -20.29 -2.96
CA SER A 158 12.18 -21.61 -2.34
C SER A 158 12.73 -21.53 -0.91
N SER A 159 13.42 -20.43 -0.60
CA SER A 159 13.97 -20.14 0.73
C SER A 159 12.94 -19.65 1.76
N LEU A 160 11.65 -19.52 1.39
CA LEU A 160 10.59 -19.04 2.29
C LEU A 160 10.06 -20.15 3.21
N THR A 161 9.69 -19.77 4.44
CA THR A 161 8.93 -20.60 5.37
C THR A 161 7.46 -20.77 4.91
N ALA A 162 6.73 -21.69 5.53
CA ALA A 162 5.32 -21.93 5.22
C ALA A 162 4.42 -20.69 5.45
N GLU A 163 4.71 -19.88 6.48
CA GLU A 163 3.96 -18.66 6.81
C GLU A 163 4.22 -17.54 5.80
N GLU A 164 5.48 -17.38 5.37
CA GLU A 164 5.88 -16.45 4.31
C GLU A 164 5.33 -16.88 2.95
N MET A 165 5.28 -18.19 2.67
CA MET A 165 4.64 -18.75 1.47
C MET A 165 3.13 -18.48 1.45
N GLU A 166 2.44 -18.61 2.59
CA GLU A 166 1.01 -18.23 2.69
C GLU A 166 0.83 -16.72 2.44
N THR A 167 1.75 -15.90 2.96
CA THR A 167 1.77 -14.44 2.74
C THR A 167 1.99 -14.09 1.27
N LEU A 168 2.93 -14.75 0.59
CA LEU A 168 3.16 -14.62 -0.84
C LEU A 168 1.92 -15.02 -1.67
N ASN A 169 1.25 -16.13 -1.32
CA ASN A 169 0.01 -16.55 -1.98
C ASN A 169 -1.14 -15.54 -1.81
N LYS A 170 -1.25 -14.90 -0.63
CA LYS A 170 -2.21 -13.80 -0.39
C LYS A 170 -1.90 -12.58 -1.26
N TRP A 171 -0.62 -12.22 -1.40
CA TRP A 171 -0.20 -11.15 -2.31
C TRP A 171 -0.51 -11.50 -3.77
N GLU A 172 -0.14 -12.69 -4.25
CA GLU A 172 -0.43 -13.16 -5.61
C GLU A 172 -1.94 -13.06 -5.93
N ALA A 173 -2.81 -13.53 -5.01
CA ALA A 173 -4.25 -13.44 -5.17
C ALA A 173 -4.76 -11.98 -5.18
N HIS A 174 -4.17 -11.10 -4.36
CA HIS A 174 -4.48 -9.66 -4.39
C HIS A 174 -4.10 -9.03 -5.74
N TYR A 175 -2.90 -9.32 -6.26
CA TYR A 175 -2.45 -8.82 -7.55
C TYR A 175 -3.34 -9.32 -8.70
N LYS A 176 -3.68 -10.62 -8.72
CA LYS A 176 -4.62 -11.23 -9.69
C LYS A 176 -6.01 -10.60 -9.70
N LYS A 177 -6.49 -10.10 -8.55
CA LYS A 177 -7.79 -9.42 -8.46
C LYS A 177 -7.73 -7.94 -8.89
N LYS A 178 -6.60 -7.27 -8.71
CA LYS A 178 -6.46 -5.81 -8.86
C LYS A 178 -5.87 -5.36 -10.20
N TYR A 179 -5.03 -6.19 -10.82
CA TYR A 179 -4.21 -5.81 -11.98
C TYR A 179 -4.34 -6.80 -13.14
N ASN A 180 -4.05 -6.34 -14.36
CA ASN A 180 -4.03 -7.22 -15.53
C ASN A 180 -2.79 -8.12 -15.46
N ILE A 181 -2.93 -9.41 -15.78
CA ILE A 181 -1.79 -10.29 -16.07
C ILE A 181 -1.36 -10.00 -17.50
N VAL A 182 -0.11 -9.61 -17.72
CA VAL A 182 0.43 -9.33 -19.07
C VAL A 182 1.25 -10.47 -19.64
N GLY A 183 1.69 -11.40 -18.79
CA GLY A 183 2.63 -12.43 -19.19
C GLY A 183 3.20 -13.24 -18.04
N LYS A 184 4.27 -13.96 -18.33
CA LYS A 184 5.07 -14.73 -17.39
C LYS A 184 6.56 -14.46 -17.59
N VAL A 185 7.33 -14.55 -16.51
CA VAL A 185 8.79 -14.51 -16.56
C VAL A 185 9.31 -15.89 -16.97
N VAL A 186 10.22 -15.91 -17.93
CA VAL A 186 11.00 -17.08 -18.33
C VAL A 186 12.47 -16.71 -18.22
N ASP A 187 13.17 -17.40 -17.33
CA ASP A 187 14.59 -17.21 -16.96
C ASP A 187 15.21 -18.60 -16.72
#